data_AF-A0A3M1D894-F1
#
_entry.id   AF-A0A3M1D894-F1
#
_cell.length_a   1.000
_cell.length_b   1.000
_cell.length_c   1.000
_cell.angle_alpha   90.00
_cell.angle_beta   90.00
_cell.angle_gamma   90.00
#
_symmetry.space_group_name_H-M   'P 1'
#
loop_
_entity.id
_entity.type
_entity.pdbx_description
1 polymer ?
#
loop_
_entity_poly.entity_id
_entity_poly.type
_entity_poly.pdbx_seq_one_letter_code
_entity_poly.pdbx_strand_id
1 'polypeptide(L)'
;MSGIVAYSTLTFTVDGRIANVTFCRPKIHNAFNATVIDEMSDVFNRIAADESIRVVVLTGEGKSFCAGADLNWMRAVKEQSFEVNLAESNRLADLFYQIYTCKRPVIGRINGAAIGGGTGFVAVCDIAIAARSAKFSFSEVKIGVVPACIGPYVIRKMGEGKARELFITGERMTAERAHEVGLVNHVVDDDALDAAVARLVETILTSGPEAVAMAKKLVSEVPAMSPE
;
A
#
# COMPACT_ATOMS: atom_id res chain seq x y z
N MET A 1 16.30 -1.58 23.77
CA MET A 1 17.42 -2.11 22.96
C MET A 1 16.85 -2.51 21.60
N SER A 2 16.78 -1.58 20.65
CA SER A 2 16.33 -1.85 19.28
C SER A 2 17.57 -1.97 18.40
N GLY A 3 18.02 -3.21 18.16
CA GLY A 3 19.00 -3.45 17.12
C GLY A 3 18.43 -2.93 15.79
N ILE A 4 19.18 -2.08 15.11
CA ILE A 4 18.85 -1.63 13.75
C ILE A 4 18.87 -2.89 12.89
N VAL A 5 17.69 -3.36 12.47
CA VAL A 5 17.61 -4.39 11.44
C VAL A 5 17.75 -3.68 10.11
N ALA A 6 18.88 -3.95 9.45
CA ALA A 6 19.12 -3.47 8.11
C ALA A 6 18.31 -4.33 7.13
N TYR A 7 17.43 -3.68 6.38
CA TYR A 7 16.71 -4.28 5.27
C TYR A 7 17.46 -4.00 3.97
N SER A 8 17.36 -4.92 3.03
CA SER A 8 18.04 -4.85 1.73
C SER A 8 17.20 -4.17 0.65
N THR A 9 15.88 -4.18 0.81
CA THR A 9 14.92 -3.65 -0.17
C THR A 9 13.98 -2.59 0.39
N LEU A 10 14.04 -2.34 1.70
CA LEU A 10 13.27 -1.31 2.39
C LEU A 10 14.17 -0.41 3.23
N THR A 11 13.70 0.80 3.52
CA THR A 11 14.17 1.59 4.65
C THR A 11 13.05 1.69 5.67
N PHE A 12 13.34 1.41 6.94
CA PHE A 12 12.42 1.55 8.06
C PHE A 12 13.06 2.43 9.14
N THR A 13 12.42 3.54 9.47
CA THR A 13 12.85 4.45 10.54
C THR A 13 11.67 4.87 11.39
N VAL A 14 11.93 5.20 12.64
CA VAL A 14 10.93 5.77 13.55
C VAL A 14 11.39 7.16 13.95
N ASP A 15 10.59 8.17 13.63
CA ASP A 15 10.80 9.56 14.03
C ASP A 15 9.69 9.98 15.01
N GLY A 16 10.05 10.08 16.28
CA GLY A 16 9.10 10.30 17.37
C GLY A 16 8.04 9.19 17.44
N ARG A 17 6.84 9.49 16.92
CA ARG A 17 5.67 8.58 16.91
C ARG A 17 5.31 8.08 15.51
N ILE A 18 6.15 8.35 14.52
CA ILE A 18 5.89 8.12 13.10
C ILE A 18 6.82 7.03 12.60
N ALA A 19 6.24 5.95 12.08
CA ALA A 19 6.97 4.91 11.37
C ALA A 19 7.06 5.27 9.88
N ASN A 20 8.26 5.53 9.38
CA ASN A 20 8.50 5.76 7.95
C ASN A 20 8.98 4.46 7.30
N VAL A 21 8.21 3.97 6.33
CA VAL A 21 8.49 2.76 5.56
C VAL A 21 8.66 3.13 4.10
N THR A 22 9.82 2.86 3.53
CA THR A 22 10.16 3.27 2.16
C THR A 22 10.61 2.07 1.33
N PHE A 23 10.00 1.85 0.16
CA PHE A 23 10.57 0.92 -0.82
C PHE A 23 11.89 1.46 -1.36
N CYS A 24 12.96 0.66 -1.30
CA CYS A 24 14.33 1.05 -1.65
C CYS A 24 14.91 0.18 -2.77
N ARG A 25 14.17 0.07 -3.89
CA ARG A 25 14.67 -0.54 -5.14
C ARG A 25 14.49 0.45 -6.32
N PRO A 26 14.98 1.70 -6.23
CA PRO A 26 14.62 2.77 -7.16
C PRO A 26 15.06 2.50 -8.61
N LYS A 27 16.15 1.74 -8.80
CA LYS A 27 16.68 1.37 -10.13
C LYS A 27 15.70 0.54 -10.98
N ILE A 28 14.75 -0.12 -10.33
CA ILE A 28 13.71 -0.92 -10.98
C ILE A 28 12.31 -0.44 -10.55
N HIS A 29 12.19 0.85 -10.26
CA HIS A 29 10.93 1.49 -9.89
C HIS A 29 10.24 0.85 -8.69
N ASN A 30 11.01 0.40 -7.70
CA ASN A 30 10.49 -0.17 -6.45
C ASN A 30 9.57 -1.39 -6.67
N ALA A 31 9.80 -2.15 -7.75
CA ALA A 31 9.08 -3.40 -7.97
C ALA A 31 9.29 -4.34 -6.78
N PHE A 32 8.24 -5.04 -6.34
CA PHE A 32 8.31 -5.97 -5.22
C PHE A 32 8.63 -7.40 -5.66
N ASN A 33 9.30 -8.14 -4.78
CA ASN A 33 9.61 -9.56 -4.92
C ASN A 33 9.43 -10.24 -3.55
N ALA A 34 9.77 -11.52 -3.44
CA ALA A 34 9.70 -12.25 -2.16
C ALA A 34 10.44 -11.52 -1.00
N THR A 35 11.62 -10.94 -1.24
CA THR A 35 12.36 -10.20 -0.22
C THR A 35 11.60 -8.96 0.26
N VAL A 36 11.03 -8.16 -0.65
CA VAL A 36 10.19 -7.02 -0.26
C VAL A 36 8.98 -7.48 0.57
N ILE A 37 8.37 -8.61 0.20
CA ILE A 37 7.21 -9.16 0.93
C ILE A 37 7.61 -9.55 2.36
N ASP A 38 8.73 -10.25 2.53
CA ASP A 38 9.24 -10.65 3.85
C ASP A 38 9.64 -9.46 4.71
N GLU A 39 10.43 -8.56 4.15
CA GLU A 39 10.91 -7.38 4.87
C GLU A 39 9.74 -6.49 5.29
N MET A 40 8.75 -6.28 4.41
CA MET A 40 7.57 -5.48 4.74
C MET A 40 6.73 -6.16 5.83
N SER A 41 6.61 -7.49 5.78
CA SER A 41 5.87 -8.25 6.81
C SER A 41 6.53 -8.14 8.18
N ASP A 42 7.86 -8.23 8.25
CA ASP A 42 8.63 -8.00 9.48
C ASP A 42 8.48 -6.57 9.99
N VAL A 43 8.56 -5.57 9.11
CA VAL A 43 8.34 -4.16 9.46
C VAL A 43 6.97 -3.95 10.09
N PHE A 44 5.90 -4.49 9.49
CA PHE A 44 4.55 -4.34 10.03
C PHE A 44 4.33 -5.12 11.34
N ASN A 45 5.04 -6.23 11.56
CA ASN A 45 5.06 -6.91 12.86
C ASN A 45 5.73 -6.04 13.94
N ARG A 46 6.83 -5.36 13.61
CA ARG A 46 7.49 -4.41 14.53
C ARG A 46 6.60 -3.22 14.85
N ILE A 47 5.94 -2.66 13.84
CA ILE A 47 4.97 -1.56 14.01
C ILE A 47 3.81 -1.98 14.93
N ALA A 48 3.33 -3.22 14.79
CA ALA A 48 2.26 -3.74 15.64
C ALA A 48 2.70 -3.93 17.09
N ALA A 49 3.96 -4.34 17.32
CA ALA A 49 4.51 -4.60 18.65
C ALA A 49 4.94 -3.32 19.40
N ASP A 50 5.12 -2.19 18.71
CA ASP A 50 5.56 -0.93 19.31
C ASP A 50 4.37 0.02 19.55
N GLU A 51 4.05 0.26 20.82
CA GLU A 51 2.97 1.17 21.23
C GLU A 51 3.33 2.66 21.12
N SER A 52 4.61 3.00 20.98
CA SER A 52 5.06 4.37 20.77
C SER A 52 4.72 4.88 19.37
N ILE A 53 4.62 3.96 18.39
CA ILE A 53 4.23 4.27 17.02
C ILE A 53 2.73 4.55 16.97
N ARG A 54 2.39 5.69 16.36
CA ARG A 54 1.02 6.20 16.27
C ARG A 54 0.52 6.27 14.84
N VAL A 55 1.40 6.46 13.87
CA VAL A 55 1.07 6.60 12.44
C VAL A 55 2.18 5.97 11.61
N VAL A 56 1.81 5.35 10.48
CA VAL A 56 2.75 4.83 9.48
C VAL A 56 2.68 5.69 8.23
N VAL A 57 3.82 6.03 7.65
CA VAL A 57 3.94 6.65 6.33
C VAL A 57 4.66 5.67 5.41
N LEU A 58 3.96 5.21 4.37
CA LEU A 58 4.48 4.31 3.34
C LEU A 58 4.75 5.09 2.05
N THR A 59 5.96 5.00 1.50
CA THR A 59 6.38 5.69 0.26
C THR A 59 7.35 4.83 -0.55
N GLY A 60 7.69 5.25 -1.76
CA GLY A 60 8.83 4.71 -2.51
C GLY A 60 9.99 5.70 -2.59
N GLU A 61 11.22 5.19 -2.68
CA GLU A 61 12.41 5.98 -2.96
C GLU A 61 12.43 6.42 -4.44
N GLY A 62 12.86 7.66 -4.70
CA GLY A 62 13.04 8.18 -6.05
C GLY A 62 11.73 8.52 -6.77
N LYS A 63 11.62 8.14 -8.05
CA LYS A 63 10.56 8.60 -8.97
C LYS A 63 9.28 7.76 -8.95
N SER A 64 9.24 6.67 -8.20
CA SER A 64 8.13 5.72 -8.24
C SER A 64 7.75 5.29 -6.84
N PHE A 65 6.47 5.03 -6.63
CA PHE A 65 6.00 4.44 -5.40
C PHE A 65 6.31 2.93 -5.42
N CYS A 66 5.69 2.20 -6.34
CA CYS A 66 5.94 0.78 -6.59
C CYS A 66 5.42 0.38 -7.98
N ALA A 67 6.28 -0.10 -8.87
CA ALA A 67 5.89 -0.51 -10.22
C ALA A 67 5.25 -1.91 -10.33
N GLY A 68 4.91 -2.53 -9.20
CA GLY A 68 4.27 -3.84 -9.15
C GLY A 68 5.27 -4.97 -8.97
N ALA A 69 4.88 -6.17 -9.38
CA ALA A 69 5.70 -7.36 -9.22
C ALA A 69 6.94 -7.29 -10.12
N ASP A 70 8.09 -7.63 -9.56
CA ASP A 70 9.36 -7.77 -10.29
C ASP A 70 9.21 -8.84 -11.38
N LEU A 71 9.51 -8.47 -12.63
CA LEU A 71 9.37 -9.36 -13.79
C LEU A 71 10.19 -10.65 -13.64
N ASN A 72 11.36 -10.57 -13.01
CA ASN A 72 12.20 -11.75 -12.80
C ASN A 72 11.60 -12.67 -11.74
N TRP A 73 11.02 -12.11 -10.68
CA TRP A 73 10.28 -12.87 -9.68
C TRP A 73 9.03 -13.52 -10.29
N MET A 74 8.27 -12.79 -11.10
CA MET A 74 7.10 -13.36 -11.80
C MET A 74 7.48 -14.52 -12.73
N ARG A 75 8.58 -14.41 -13.48
CA ARG A 75 9.08 -15.51 -14.32
C ARG A 75 9.47 -16.71 -13.48
N ALA A 76 10.24 -16.49 -12.42
CA ALA A 76 10.68 -17.55 -11.52
C ALA A 76 9.48 -18.29 -10.91
N VAL A 77 8.45 -17.56 -10.44
CA VAL A 77 7.24 -18.13 -9.82
C VAL A 77 6.34 -18.85 -10.83
N LYS A 78 6.33 -18.41 -12.10
CA LYS A 78 5.59 -19.08 -13.19
C LYS A 78 6.17 -20.45 -13.56
N GLU A 79 7.47 -20.63 -13.38
CA GLU A 79 8.17 -21.89 -13.67
C GLU A 79 8.07 -22.92 -12.53
N GLN A 80 7.51 -22.54 -11.38
CA GLN A 80 7.30 -23.42 -10.22
C GLN A 80 6.00 -24.23 -10.31
N SER A 81 5.81 -25.17 -9.39
CA SER A 81 4.56 -25.90 -9.24
C SER A 81 3.41 -24.96 -8.81
N PHE A 82 2.17 -25.42 -9.03
CA PHE A 82 0.98 -24.70 -8.61
C PHE A 82 0.98 -24.38 -7.10
N GLU A 83 1.41 -25.35 -6.27
CA GLU A 83 1.45 -25.20 -4.81
C GLU A 83 2.43 -24.11 -4.38
N VAL A 84 3.60 -24.04 -5.03
CA VAL A 84 4.59 -22.98 -4.77
C VAL A 84 4.06 -21.62 -5.21
N ASN A 85 3.43 -21.55 -6.39
CA ASN A 85 2.81 -20.32 -6.89
C ASN A 85 1.70 -19.81 -5.95
N LEU A 86 0.87 -20.73 -5.45
CA LEU A 86 -0.17 -20.42 -4.49
C LEU A 86 0.40 -19.95 -3.15
N ALA A 87 1.47 -20.58 -2.66
CA ALA A 87 2.15 -20.14 -1.44
C ALA A 87 2.72 -18.72 -1.57
N GLU A 88 3.36 -18.39 -2.69
CA GLU A 88 3.86 -17.03 -2.96
C GLU A 88 2.71 -16.01 -3.04
N SER A 89 1.60 -16.38 -3.67
CA SER A 89 0.41 -15.53 -3.74
C SER A 89 -0.21 -15.30 -2.35
N ASN A 90 -0.26 -16.33 -1.50
CA ASN A 90 -0.75 -16.22 -0.13
C ASN A 90 0.13 -15.32 0.72
N ARG A 91 1.47 -15.39 0.59
CA ARG A 91 2.39 -14.48 1.29
C ARG A 91 2.11 -13.01 0.95
N LEU A 92 1.84 -12.70 -0.31
CA LEU A 92 1.45 -11.35 -0.73
C LEU A 92 0.07 -10.95 -0.18
N ALA A 93 -0.90 -11.87 -0.22
CA ALA A 93 -2.24 -11.63 0.31
C ALA A 93 -2.23 -11.38 1.83
N ASP A 94 -1.44 -12.15 2.58
CA ASP A 94 -1.23 -12.02 4.01
C ASP A 94 -0.58 -10.69 4.36
N LEU A 95 0.43 -10.26 3.60
CA LEU A 95 1.03 -8.93 3.75
C LEU A 95 0.00 -7.83 3.54
N PHE A 96 -0.79 -7.88 2.46
CA PHE A 96 -1.82 -6.87 2.24
C PHE A 96 -2.86 -6.86 3.37
N TYR A 97 -3.23 -8.04 3.88
CA TYR A 97 -4.15 -8.15 5.01
C TYR A 97 -3.56 -7.54 6.28
N GLN A 98 -2.28 -7.80 6.55
CA GLN A 98 -1.55 -7.26 7.70
C GLN A 98 -1.50 -5.72 7.66
N ILE A 99 -1.22 -5.12 6.49
CA ILE A 99 -1.21 -3.66 6.33
C ILE A 99 -2.63 -3.11 6.51
N TYR A 100 -3.61 -3.69 5.81
CA TYR A 100 -4.99 -3.24 5.83
C TYR A 100 -5.58 -3.26 7.25
N THR A 101 -5.30 -4.32 8.03
CA THR A 101 -5.79 -4.49 9.40
C THR A 101 -4.89 -3.89 10.48
N CYS A 102 -3.79 -3.20 10.09
CA CYS A 102 -2.89 -2.57 11.04
C CYS A 102 -3.63 -1.60 11.96
N LYS A 103 -3.44 -1.73 13.28
CA LYS A 103 -4.03 -0.85 14.30
C LYS A 103 -3.64 0.61 14.11
N ARG A 104 -2.43 0.86 13.59
CA ARG A 104 -1.91 2.19 13.31
C ARG A 104 -2.46 2.66 11.95
N PRO A 105 -2.92 3.91 11.81
CA PRO A 105 -3.25 4.48 10.51
C PRO A 105 -2.05 4.43 9.57
N VAL A 106 -2.27 3.98 8.35
CA VAL A 106 -1.28 3.86 7.27
C VAL A 106 -1.57 4.93 6.23
N ILE A 107 -0.69 5.91 6.13
CA ILE A 107 -0.72 6.96 5.12
C ILE A 107 0.16 6.55 3.94
N GLY A 108 -0.43 6.47 2.76
CA GLY A 108 0.32 6.32 1.51
C GLY A 108 0.78 7.68 1.00
N ARG A 109 2.08 7.96 1.06
CA ARG A 109 2.70 9.08 0.36
C ARG A 109 3.09 8.61 -1.04
N ILE A 110 2.24 8.87 -2.03
CA ILE A 110 2.40 8.32 -3.37
C ILE A 110 3.18 9.30 -4.23
N ASN A 111 4.50 9.15 -4.23
CA ASN A 111 5.48 10.03 -4.88
C ASN A 111 5.64 9.83 -6.40
N GLY A 112 4.91 8.88 -7.00
CA GLY A 112 5.06 8.58 -8.41
C GLY A 112 4.29 7.33 -8.82
N ALA A 113 4.79 6.64 -9.84
CA ALA A 113 4.09 5.50 -10.43
C ALA A 113 3.77 4.39 -9.41
N ALA A 114 2.51 3.93 -9.41
CA ALA A 114 1.99 2.78 -8.68
C ALA A 114 1.26 1.86 -9.68
N ILE A 115 1.88 0.75 -10.09
CA ILE A 115 1.42 -0.05 -11.25
C ILE A 115 1.23 -1.52 -10.86
N GLY A 116 0.22 -2.18 -11.43
CA GLY A 116 -0.13 -3.56 -11.14
C GLY A 116 -0.31 -3.79 -9.64
N GLY A 117 0.35 -4.81 -9.09
CA GLY A 117 0.34 -5.08 -7.65
C GLY A 117 0.79 -3.91 -6.76
N GLY A 118 1.53 -2.93 -7.30
CA GLY A 118 1.91 -1.70 -6.60
C GLY A 118 0.70 -0.86 -6.20
N THR A 119 -0.39 -0.93 -6.97
CA THR A 119 -1.68 -0.33 -6.60
C THR A 119 -2.34 -1.00 -5.39
N GLY A 120 -2.01 -2.28 -5.12
CA GLY A 120 -2.45 -2.97 -3.92
C GLY A 120 -1.96 -2.28 -2.65
N PHE A 121 -0.69 -1.86 -2.64
CA PHE A 121 -0.12 -1.08 -1.52
C PHE A 121 -0.83 0.27 -1.34
N VAL A 122 -1.28 0.91 -2.42
CA VAL A 122 -2.10 2.14 -2.34
C VAL A 122 -3.49 1.84 -1.76
N ALA A 123 -4.08 0.71 -2.16
CA ALA A 123 -5.41 0.31 -1.74
C ALA A 123 -5.49 -0.10 -0.27
N VAL A 124 -4.43 -0.69 0.29
CA VAL A 124 -4.38 -1.07 1.72
C VAL A 124 -4.02 0.09 2.65
N CYS A 125 -3.52 1.22 2.13
CA CYS A 125 -3.38 2.44 2.92
C CYS A 125 -4.75 3.00 3.31
N ASP A 126 -4.89 3.48 4.54
CA ASP A 126 -6.11 4.13 5.02
C ASP A 126 -6.35 5.45 4.27
N ILE A 127 -5.30 6.25 4.12
CA ILE A 127 -5.35 7.54 3.44
C ILE A 127 -4.17 7.62 2.48
N ALA A 128 -4.45 7.73 1.18
CA ALA A 128 -3.43 7.90 0.14
C ALA A 128 -3.44 9.36 -0.36
N ILE A 129 -2.29 10.01 -0.28
CA ILE A 129 -2.03 11.34 -0.84
C ILE A 129 -1.05 11.16 -2.00
N ALA A 130 -1.46 11.57 -3.21
CA ALA A 130 -0.65 11.41 -4.40
C ALA A 130 -0.09 12.74 -4.89
N ALA A 131 1.18 12.72 -5.33
CA ALA A 131 1.72 13.74 -6.21
C ALA A 131 0.91 13.79 -7.51
N ARG A 132 0.70 14.98 -8.06
CA ARG A 132 -0.04 15.19 -9.30
C ARG A 132 0.56 14.41 -10.48
N SER A 133 1.89 14.28 -10.51
CA SER A 133 2.59 13.52 -11.54
C SER A 133 2.42 12.00 -11.44
N ALA A 134 1.89 11.48 -10.32
CA ALA A 134 1.72 10.05 -10.11
C ALA A 134 0.82 9.40 -11.17
N LYS A 135 1.11 8.14 -11.49
CA LYS A 135 0.41 7.33 -12.49
C LYS A 135 0.02 5.99 -11.89
N PHE A 136 -1.19 5.55 -12.23
CA PHE A 136 -1.78 4.34 -11.67
C PHE A 136 -2.26 3.40 -12.78
N SER A 137 -2.27 2.10 -12.56
CA SER A 137 -2.86 1.13 -13.50
C SER A 137 -2.97 -0.25 -12.87
N PHE A 138 -4.08 -0.95 -13.07
CA PHE A 138 -4.24 -2.38 -12.80
C PHE A 138 -3.82 -3.19 -14.03
N SER A 139 -2.53 -3.14 -14.36
CA SER A 139 -1.99 -3.61 -15.64
C SER A 139 -1.89 -5.13 -15.79
N GLU A 140 -2.29 -5.91 -14.79
CA GLU A 140 -2.17 -7.38 -14.74
C GLU A 140 -2.78 -8.05 -15.97
N VAL A 141 -3.98 -7.60 -16.40
CA VAL A 141 -4.66 -8.18 -17.56
C VAL A 141 -3.88 -8.01 -18.86
N LYS A 142 -3.04 -6.98 -18.96
CA LYS A 142 -2.18 -6.74 -20.14
C LYS A 142 -1.06 -7.78 -20.28
N ILE A 143 -0.77 -8.53 -19.22
CA ILE A 143 0.20 -9.62 -19.21
C ILE A 143 -0.44 -10.99 -18.94
N GLY A 144 -1.78 -11.09 -19.04
CA GLY A 144 -2.52 -12.34 -18.86
C GLY A 144 -2.64 -12.80 -17.40
N VAL A 145 -2.59 -11.86 -16.45
CA VAL A 145 -2.75 -12.13 -15.02
C VAL A 145 -4.00 -11.42 -14.50
N VAL A 146 -4.66 -11.99 -13.50
CA VAL A 146 -5.80 -11.36 -12.81
C VAL A 146 -5.31 -10.63 -11.55
N PRO A 147 -5.85 -9.44 -11.21
CA PRO A 147 -5.48 -8.69 -9.99
C PRO A 147 -6.06 -9.33 -8.70
N ALA A 148 -5.87 -10.63 -8.48
CA ALA A 148 -6.53 -11.39 -7.42
C ALA A 148 -6.13 -10.92 -6.00
N CYS A 149 -4.84 -10.75 -5.73
CA CYS A 149 -4.35 -10.38 -4.39
C CYS A 149 -4.74 -8.95 -3.98
N ILE A 150 -4.84 -8.04 -4.94
CA ILE A 150 -5.20 -6.63 -4.69
C ILE A 150 -6.71 -6.40 -4.71
N GLY A 151 -7.46 -7.28 -5.38
CA GLY A 151 -8.88 -7.15 -5.69
C GLY A 151 -9.75 -6.78 -4.49
N PRO A 152 -9.71 -7.53 -3.37
CA PRO A 152 -10.56 -7.23 -2.20
C PRO A 152 -10.39 -5.81 -1.67
N TYR A 153 -9.17 -5.28 -1.68
CA TYR A 153 -8.86 -3.95 -1.15
C TYR A 153 -9.22 -2.84 -2.13
N VAL A 154 -8.91 -3.03 -3.41
CA VAL A 154 -9.28 -2.09 -4.46
C VAL A 154 -10.80 -1.96 -4.54
N ILE A 155 -11.53 -3.08 -4.63
CA ILE A 155 -13.00 -3.07 -4.75
C ILE A 155 -13.64 -2.36 -3.55
N ARG A 156 -13.15 -2.60 -2.33
CA ARG A 156 -13.63 -1.87 -1.14
C ARG A 156 -13.37 -0.37 -1.22
N LYS A 157 -12.24 0.04 -1.79
CA LYS A 157 -11.81 1.45 -1.82
C LYS A 157 -12.49 2.28 -2.92
N MET A 158 -12.68 1.71 -4.12
CA MET A 158 -13.26 2.41 -5.28
C MET A 158 -14.69 1.97 -5.65
N GLY A 159 -15.20 0.91 -5.05
CA GLY A 159 -16.46 0.29 -5.42
C GLY A 159 -16.35 -0.61 -6.66
N GLU A 160 -17.30 -1.54 -6.77
CA GLU A 160 -17.28 -2.59 -7.79
C GLU A 160 -17.28 -2.05 -9.22
N GLY A 161 -18.11 -1.05 -9.52
CA GLY A 161 -18.26 -0.52 -10.88
C GLY A 161 -16.96 0.03 -11.46
N LYS A 162 -16.25 0.85 -10.68
CA LYS A 162 -14.96 1.43 -11.08
C LYS A 162 -13.86 0.37 -11.14
N ALA A 163 -13.83 -0.54 -10.18
CA ALA A 163 -12.87 -1.65 -10.18
C ALA A 163 -13.05 -2.52 -11.42
N ARG A 164 -14.29 -2.87 -11.79
CA ARG A 164 -14.58 -3.69 -12.98
C ARG A 164 -14.09 -3.04 -14.26
N GLU A 165 -14.39 -1.76 -14.48
CA GLU A 165 -13.93 -0.99 -15.64
C GLU A 165 -12.39 -1.02 -15.75
N LEU A 166 -11.70 -0.69 -14.66
CA LEU A 166 -10.25 -0.52 -14.66
C LEU A 166 -9.48 -1.85 -14.64
N PHE A 167 -10.05 -2.90 -14.03
CA PHE A 167 -9.48 -4.25 -14.06
C PHE A 167 -9.55 -4.87 -15.45
N ILE A 168 -10.67 -4.68 -16.17
CA ILE A 168 -10.85 -5.26 -17.50
C ILE A 168 -9.98 -4.53 -18.53
N THR A 169 -9.89 -3.21 -18.46
CA THR A 169 -9.13 -2.40 -19.43
C THR A 169 -7.62 -2.40 -19.16
N GLY A 170 -7.23 -2.51 -17.89
CA GLY A 170 -5.87 -2.30 -17.43
C GLY A 170 -5.29 -0.95 -17.86
N GLU A 171 -6.13 0.07 -18.05
CA GLU A 171 -5.70 1.37 -18.55
C GLU A 171 -4.82 2.12 -17.52
N ARG A 172 -4.14 3.18 -17.98
CA ARG A 172 -3.37 4.07 -17.11
C ARG A 172 -4.25 5.24 -16.68
N MET A 173 -4.16 5.58 -15.40
CA MET A 173 -4.85 6.71 -14.79
C MET A 173 -3.84 7.79 -14.35
N THR A 174 -4.27 9.05 -14.41
CA THR A 174 -3.60 10.15 -13.72
C THR A 174 -3.92 10.12 -12.22
N ALA A 175 -3.25 10.96 -11.43
CA ALA A 175 -3.57 11.14 -10.02
C ALA A 175 -4.99 11.67 -9.82
N GLU A 176 -5.44 12.62 -10.66
CA GLU A 176 -6.81 13.13 -10.64
C GLU A 176 -7.82 12.02 -10.92
N ARG A 177 -7.58 11.22 -11.96
CA ARG A 177 -8.48 10.10 -12.26
C ARG A 177 -8.50 9.09 -11.12
N ALA A 178 -7.35 8.77 -10.53
CA ALA A 178 -7.26 7.89 -9.35
C ALA A 178 -8.05 8.45 -8.15
N HIS A 179 -8.12 9.78 -8.00
CA HIS A 179 -8.92 10.43 -6.97
C HIS A 179 -10.42 10.34 -7.25
N GLU A 180 -10.83 10.65 -8.49
CA GLU A 180 -12.23 10.57 -8.92
C GLU A 180 -12.83 9.17 -8.75
N VAL A 181 -12.02 8.13 -8.97
CA VAL A 181 -12.47 6.75 -8.79
C VAL A 181 -12.30 6.26 -7.35
N GLY A 182 -11.77 7.07 -6.44
CA GLY A 182 -11.64 6.73 -5.02
C GLY A 182 -10.39 5.95 -4.63
N LEU A 183 -9.48 5.64 -5.56
CA LEU A 183 -8.22 4.93 -5.25
C LEU A 183 -7.29 5.78 -4.35
N VAL A 184 -7.28 7.10 -4.52
CA VAL A 184 -6.53 8.03 -3.69
C VAL A 184 -7.43 9.09 -3.06
N ASN A 185 -7.12 9.48 -1.82
CA ASN A 185 -7.95 10.39 -1.02
C ASN A 185 -7.66 11.85 -1.37
N HIS A 186 -6.41 12.17 -1.69
CA HIS A 186 -5.99 13.53 -2.01
C HIS A 186 -4.96 13.54 -3.15
N VAL A 187 -5.01 14.58 -3.96
CA VAL A 187 -3.99 14.89 -4.98
C VAL A 187 -3.49 16.29 -4.69
N VAL A 188 -2.16 16.43 -4.66
CA VAL A 188 -1.49 17.70 -4.42
C VAL A 188 -0.38 17.89 -5.44
N ASP A 189 0.06 19.13 -5.63
CA ASP A 189 1.24 19.39 -6.45
C ASP A 189 2.46 18.68 -5.86
N ASP A 190 3.39 18.28 -6.72
CA ASP A 190 4.50 17.39 -6.36
C ASP A 190 5.37 17.95 -5.22
N ASP A 191 5.58 19.27 -5.20
CA ASP A 191 6.33 19.99 -4.17
C ASP A 191 5.56 20.20 -2.85
N ALA A 192 4.24 20.05 -2.89
CA ALA A 192 3.35 20.13 -1.73
C ALA A 192 3.09 18.77 -1.06
N LEU A 193 3.57 17.66 -1.64
CA LEU A 193 3.30 16.30 -1.16
C LEU A 193 3.72 16.09 0.30
N ASP A 194 4.96 16.47 0.64
CA ASP A 194 5.51 16.28 2.00
C ASP A 194 4.74 17.10 3.04
N ALA A 195 4.45 18.36 2.70
CA ALA A 195 3.69 19.24 3.57
C ALA A 195 2.26 18.73 3.80
N ALA A 196 1.62 18.15 2.78
CA ALA A 196 0.29 17.56 2.91
C ALA A 196 0.28 16.32 3.83
N VAL A 197 1.27 15.44 3.68
CA VAL A 197 1.44 14.27 4.55
C VAL A 197 1.71 14.70 5.99
N ALA A 198 2.61 15.66 6.21
CA ALA A 198 2.92 16.18 7.54
C ALA A 198 1.69 16.74 8.25
N ARG A 199 0.89 17.58 7.57
CA ARG A 199 -0.37 18.12 8.13
C ARG A 199 -1.35 17.03 8.53
N LEU A 200 -1.48 15.97 7.71
CA LEU A 200 -2.36 14.85 8.03
C LEU A 200 -1.85 14.08 9.25
N VAL A 201 -0.54 13.81 9.32
CA VAL A 201 0.08 13.17 10.49
C VAL A 201 -0.17 13.99 11.75
N GLU A 202 0.10 15.29 11.72
CA GLU A 202 -0.14 16.21 12.84
C GLU A 202 -1.61 16.15 13.31
N THR A 203 -2.54 16.17 12.36
CA THR A 203 -3.99 16.06 12.64
C THR A 203 -4.33 14.74 13.35
N ILE A 204 -3.79 13.61 12.89
CA ILE A 204 -4.03 12.32 13.54
C ILE A 204 -3.43 12.28 14.95
N LEU A 205 -2.27 12.91 15.15
CA LEU A 205 -1.58 12.94 16.43
C LEU A 205 -2.28 13.80 17.50
N THR A 206 -3.25 14.65 17.14
CA THR A 206 -4.10 15.35 18.12
C THR A 206 -5.16 14.45 18.75
N SER A 207 -5.38 13.25 18.20
CA SER A 207 -6.45 12.34 18.61
C SER A 207 -5.96 11.24 19.57
N GLY A 208 -6.88 10.60 20.30
CA GLY A 208 -6.57 9.44 21.15
C GLY A 208 -6.19 8.19 20.32
N PRO A 209 -5.10 7.46 20.65
CA PRO A 209 -4.62 6.33 19.85
C PRO A 209 -5.67 5.23 19.66
N GLU A 210 -6.33 4.86 20.77
CA GLU A 210 -7.34 3.81 20.78
C GLU A 210 -8.60 4.22 20.02
N ALA A 211 -9.01 5.48 20.13
CA ALA A 211 -10.16 6.00 19.39
C ALA A 211 -9.91 5.96 17.86
N VAL A 212 -8.71 6.34 17.42
CA VAL A 212 -8.33 6.28 16.00
C VAL A 212 -8.30 4.83 15.50
N ALA A 213 -7.71 3.91 16.27
CA ALA A 213 -7.67 2.49 15.93
C ALA A 213 -9.08 1.89 15.82
N MET A 214 -9.95 2.19 16.79
CA MET A 214 -11.33 1.72 16.78
C MET A 214 -12.15 2.35 15.67
N ALA A 215 -11.96 3.64 15.36
CA ALA A 215 -12.62 4.29 14.24
C ALA A 215 -12.25 3.63 12.90
N LYS A 216 -10.97 3.31 12.68
CA LYS A 216 -10.52 2.54 11.52
C LYS A 216 -11.20 1.16 11.46
N LYS A 217 -11.18 0.42 12.57
CA LYS A 217 -11.78 -0.91 12.66
C LYS A 217 -13.29 -0.89 12.37
N LEU A 218 -14.01 0.09 12.91
CA LEU A 218 -15.46 0.29 12.76
C LEU A 218 -15.89 0.31 11.28
N VAL A 219 -15.13 0.99 10.41
CA VAL A 219 -15.44 1.08 8.96
C VAL A 219 -15.49 -0.30 8.29
N SER A 220 -14.68 -1.25 8.75
CA SER A 220 -14.65 -2.61 8.20
C SER A 220 -15.72 -3.54 8.79
N GLU A 221 -16.16 -3.28 10.03
CA GLU A 221 -17.09 -4.17 10.74
C GLU A 221 -18.55 -3.77 10.55
N VAL A 222 -18.87 -2.47 10.58
CA VAL A 222 -20.26 -1.98 10.53
C VAL A 222 -21.02 -2.42 9.27
N PRO A 223 -20.45 -2.41 8.06
CA PRO A 223 -21.18 -2.88 6.87
C PRO A 223 -21.58 -4.36 6.92
N ALA A 224 -20.94 -5.15 7.78
CA ALA A 224 -21.27 -6.56 7.99
C ALA A 224 -22.21 -6.78 9.19
N MET A 225 -22.51 -5.75 9.97
CA MET A 225 -23.44 -5.83 11.09
C MET A 225 -24.87 -5.72 10.59
N SER A 226 -25.73 -6.61 11.09
CA SER A 226 -27.18 -6.45 10.98
C SER A 226 -27.61 -5.25 11.85
N PRO A 227 -28.47 -4.35 11.34
CA PRO A 227 -29.10 -3.30 12.16
C PRO A 227 -30.08 -3.85 13.21
N GLU A 228 -30.45 -5.12 13.08
CA GLU A 228 -31.34 -5.91 13.96
C GLU A 228 -30.54 -6.94 14.76
#